data_AF-A0A2A4RQ73-F1
#
_entry.id   AF-A0A2A4RQ73-F1
#
_cell.length_a   1.000
_cell.length_b   1.000
_cell.length_c   1.000
_cell.angle_alpha   90.00
_cell.angle_beta   90.00
_cell.angle_gamma   90.00
#
_symmetry.space_group_name_H-M   'P 1'
#
loop_
_entity.id
_entity.type
_entity.pdbx_description
1 polymer ?
#
loop_
_entity_poly.entity_id
_entity_poly.type
_entity_poly.pdbx_seq_one_letter_code
_entity_poly.pdbx_strand_id
1 'polypeptide(L)' 'MDRPLGTLVSEVYPGGAAEKAGIRRGDVVLAIGDQDINTEQGLRFRLAVHKIGEKVAVKIYRDGKHLTKKALVWDGQI' A
#
# COMPACT_ATOMS: atom_id res chain seq x y z
N MET A 1 -14.41 19.77 2.45
CA MET A 1 -14.71 18.33 2.59
C MET A 1 -13.43 17.58 2.28
N ASP A 2 -12.80 17.00 3.31
CA ASP A 2 -11.65 16.13 3.13
C ASP A 2 -12.12 14.87 2.41
N ARG A 3 -11.83 14.77 1.11
CA ARG A 3 -12.02 13.53 0.38
C ARG A 3 -11.11 12.51 1.05
N PRO A 4 -11.59 11.34 1.50
CA PRO A 4 -10.70 10.30 1.99
C PRO A 4 -9.79 9.91 0.81
N LEU A 5 -8.58 10.44 0.82
CA LEU A 5 -7.51 10.09 -0.11
C LEU A 5 -6.96 8.75 0.35
N GLY A 6 -6.70 7.87 -0.61
CA GLY A 6 -6.17 6.55 -0.33
C GLY A 6 -7.16 5.40 -0.51
N THR A 7 -6.64 4.20 -0.22
CA THR A 7 -7.34 2.92 -0.40
C THR A 7 -7.34 2.18 0.92
N LEU A 8 -8.52 1.76 1.38
CA LEU A 8 -8.65 0.92 2.57
C LEU A 8 -8.14 -0.50 2.26
N VAL A 9 -7.27 -1.02 3.13
CA VAL A 9 -6.84 -2.41 3.11
C VAL A 9 -7.93 -3.26 3.75
N SER A 10 -8.73 -3.90 2.90
CA SER A 10 -9.79 -4.83 3.31
C SER A 10 -9.24 -6.20 3.71
N GLU A 11 -8.18 -6.65 3.06
CA GLU A 11 -7.56 -7.96 3.24
C GLU A 11 -6.05 -7.86 3.01
N VAL A 12 -5.31 -8.81 3.60
CA VAL A 12 -3.87 -8.98 3.38
C VAL A 12 -3.61 -10.46 3.17
N TYR A 13 -3.05 -10.81 2.01
CA TYR A 13 -2.68 -12.19 1.72
C TYR A 13 -1.56 -12.68 2.65
N PRO A 14 -1.74 -13.84 3.32
CA PRO A 14 -0.70 -14.48 4.12
C PRO A 14 0.54 -14.80 3.28
N GLY A 15 1.73 -14.50 3.80
CA GLY A 15 3.00 -14.62 3.08
C GLY A 15 3.23 -13.55 2.00
N GLY A 16 2.26 -12.68 1.76
CA GLY A 16 2.30 -11.62 0.75
C GLY A 16 3.21 -10.45 1.12
N ALA A 17 3.41 -9.56 0.15
CA ALA A 17 4.22 -8.35 0.31
C ALA A 17 3.74 -7.43 1.43
N ALA A 18 2.42 -7.23 1.52
CA ALA A 18 1.79 -6.39 2.52
C ALA A 18 2.00 -6.95 3.94
N GLU A 19 1.79 -8.26 4.13
CA GLU A 19 2.01 -8.90 5.43
C GLU A 19 3.48 -8.80 5.88
N LYS A 20 4.42 -9.11 4.99
CA LYS A 20 5.87 -8.99 5.25
C LYS A 20 6.29 -7.55 5.57
N ALA A 21 5.58 -6.56 5.04
CA ALA A 21 5.78 -5.14 5.35
C ALA A 21 5.12 -4.71 6.67
N GLY A 22 4.33 -5.57 7.32
CA GLY A 22 3.56 -5.27 8.52
C GLY A 22 2.31 -4.41 8.25
N ILE A 23 1.86 -4.35 6.99
CA ILE A 23 0.57 -3.79 6.58
C ILE A 23 -0.52 -4.80 6.98
N ARG A 24 -1.66 -4.29 7.44
CA ARG A 24 -2.75 -5.10 8.01
C ARG A 24 -4.09 -4.56 7.55
N ARG A 25 -5.12 -5.41 7.64
CA ARG A 25 -6.51 -4.99 7.47
C ARG A 25 -6.82 -3.79 8.37
N GLY A 26 -7.51 -2.80 7.81
CA GLY A 26 -7.86 -1.54 8.49
C GLY A 26 -6.87 -0.41 8.24
N ASP A 27 -5.73 -0.67 7.60
CA ASP A 27 -4.84 0.39 7.12
C ASP A 27 -5.49 1.15 5.97
N VAL A 28 -5.24 2.45 5.89
CA VAL A 28 -5.53 3.23 4.69
C VAL A 28 -4.21 3.55 4.00
N VAL A 29 -3.98 3.00 2.82
CA VAL A 29 -2.81 3.31 2.01
C VAL A 29 -3.02 4.68 1.38
N LEU A 30 -2.11 5.61 1.61
CA LEU A 30 -2.17 6.99 1.11
C LEU A 30 -1.27 7.20 -0.10
N ALA A 31 -0.11 6.53 -0.13
CA ALA A 31 0.88 6.71 -1.18
C ALA A 31 1.79 5.49 -1.35
N ILE A 32 2.36 5.35 -2.54
CA ILE A 32 3.49 4.47 -2.84
C ILE A 32 4.64 5.31 -3.38
N GLY A 33 5.81 5.17 -2.78
CA GLY A 33 6.96 6.02 -3.02
C GLY A 33 6.61 7.48 -2.76
N ASP A 34 6.88 8.30 -3.77
CA ASP A 34 6.59 9.74 -3.77
C ASP A 34 5.25 10.07 -4.45
N GLN A 35 4.43 9.07 -4.70
CA GLN A 35 3.21 9.22 -5.46
C GLN A 35 1.98 8.91 -4.58
N ASP A 36 1.00 9.81 -4.56
CA ASP A 36 -0.25 9.68 -3.76
C ASP A 36 -1.33 8.88 -4.47
N ILE A 37 -1.88 7.85 -3.83
CA ILE A 37 -2.90 6.99 -4.43
C ILE A 37 -4.30 7.49 -4.06
N ASN A 38 -5.15 7.63 -5.06
CA ASN A 38 -6.52 8.12 -4.86
C ASN A 38 -7.58 7.04 -5.11
N THR A 39 -7.16 5.87 -5.61
CA THR A 39 -8.01 4.72 -5.92
C THR A 39 -7.24 3.41 -5.78
N GLU A 40 -7.94 2.29 -5.59
CA GLU A 40 -7.34 0.94 -5.61
C GLU A 40 -6.68 0.65 -6.97
N GLN A 41 -7.28 1.13 -8.05
CA GLN A 41 -6.72 0.95 -9.40
C GLN A 41 -5.39 1.70 -9.56
N GLY A 42 -5.27 2.90 -8.98
CA GLY A 42 -4.01 3.64 -8.91
C GLY A 42 -2.94 2.93 -8.08
N LEU A 43 -3.33 2.28 -6.99
CA LEU A 43 -2.46 1.41 -6.18
C LEU A 43 -1.91 0.25 -7.02
N ARG A 44 -2.78 -0.52 -7.69
CA ARG A 44 -2.37 -1.64 -8.55
C ARG A 44 -1.48 -1.19 -9.71
N PHE A 45 -1.85 -0.11 -10.38
CA PHE A 45 -1.05 0.47 -11.48
C PHE A 45 0.36 0.85 -11.01
N ARG A 46 0.47 1.47 -9.84
CA ARG A 46 1.77 1.88 -9.31
C ARG A 46 2.67 0.71 -8.95
N LEU A 47 2.12 -0.33 -8.34
CA LEU A 47 2.89 -1.54 -8.08
C LEU A 47 3.34 -2.20 -9.38
N ALA A 48 2.51 -2.17 -10.43
CA ALA A 48 2.83 -2.76 -11.73
C ALA A 48 3.95 -2.04 -12.49
N VAL A 49 4.19 -0.74 -12.25
CA VAL A 49 5.30 -0.01 -12.88
C VAL A 49 6.64 -0.17 -12.15
N HIS A 50 6.63 -0.70 -10.92
CA HIS A 50 7.87 -1.01 -10.18
C HIS A 50 8.37 -2.41 -10.54
N LYS A 51 9.68 -2.64 -10.38
CA LYS A 51 10.26 -3.96 -10.68
C LYS A 51 9.87 -4.97 -9.61
N ILE A 52 9.55 -6.18 -10.03
CA ILE A 52 9.36 -7.30 -9.10
C ILE A 52 10.64 -7.47 -8.26
N GLY A 53 10.48 -7.62 -6.95
CA GLY A 53 11.56 -7.70 -5.97
C GLY A 53 12.07 -6.34 -5.47
N GLU A 54 11.61 -5.23 -6.05
CA GLU A 54 11.94 -3.88 -5.58
C GLU A 54 11.26 -3.60 -4.23
N LYS A 55 11.94 -2.87 -3.33
CA LYS A 55 11.33 -2.39 -2.09
C LYS A 55 10.81 -0.97 -2.29
N VAL A 56 9.49 -0.81 -2.19
CA VAL A 56 8.82 0.49 -2.29
C VAL A 56 8.36 0.97 -0.92
N ALA A 57 8.47 2.26 -0.68
CA ALA A 57 7.88 2.88 0.51
C ALA A 57 6.36 2.98 0.33
N VAL A 58 5.59 2.61 1.33
CA VAL A 58 4.14 2.67 1.35
C VAL A 58 3.75 3.54 2.54
N LYS A 59 3.14 4.69 2.27
CA LYS A 59 2.60 5.56 3.32
C LYS A 59 1.20 5.08 3.64
N ILE A 60 0.97 4.77 4.92
CA ILE A 60 -0.31 4.31 5.43
C ILE A 60 -0.78 5.19 6.58
N TYR A 61 -2.07 5.20 6.80
CA TYR A 61 -2.70 5.76 7.98
C TYR A 61 -3.31 4.63 8.80
N ARG A 62 -2.94 4.56 10.09
CA ARG A 62 -3.41 3.57 11.06
C ARG A 62 -3.56 4.25 12.42
N ASP A 63 -4.70 4.07 13.08
CA ASP A 63 -4.95 4.54 14.46
C ASP A 63 -4.59 6.02 14.69
N GLY A 64 -4.95 6.91 13.77
CA GLY A 64 -4.64 8.33 13.90
C GLY A 64 -3.24 8.74 13.46
N LYS A 65 -2.40 7.80 13.02
CA LYS A 65 -0.98 8.03 12.75
C LYS A 65 -0.61 7.71 11.30
N HIS A 66 0.25 8.54 10.74
CA HIS A 66 0.91 8.29 9.46
C HIS A 66 2.13 7.40 9.70
N LEU A 67 2.17 6.25 9.03
CA LEU A 67 3.28 5.30 9.09
C LEU A 67 3.84 5.11 7.68
N THR A 68 5.13 4.82 7.59
CA THR A 68 5.75 4.40 6.32
C THR A 68 6.29 2.99 6.47
N LYS A 69 5.86 2.09 5.59
CA LYS A 69 6.30 0.69 5.53
C LYS A 69 7.04 0.44 4.24
N LYS A 70 8.04 -0.43 4.25
CA LYS A 70 8.72 -0.86 3.01
C LYS A 70 8.12 -2.20 2.61
N ALA A 71 7.40 -2.22 1.48
CA ALA A 71 6.82 -3.43 0.91
C ALA A 71 7.64 -3.87 -0.30
N LEU A 72 7.79 -5.17 -0.48
CA LEU A 72 8.35 -5.73 -1.69
C LEU A 72 7.29 -5.69 -2.79
N VAL A 73 7.65 -5.27 -3.99
CA VAL A 73 6.78 -5.40 -5.15
C VAL A 73 6.85 -6.86 -5.58
N TRP A 74 5.73 -7.56 -5.47
CA TRP A 74 5.62 -8.96 -5.90
C TRP A 74 4.54 -9.08 -6.96
N ASP A 75 4.83 -9.84 -8.01
CA ASP A 75 3.88 -10.20 -9.06
C ASP A 75 2.96 -11.30 -8.52
N GLY A 76 1.89 -10.89 -7.84
CA GLY A 76 0.91 -11.83 -7.32
C GLY A 76 0.16 -11.33 -6.09
N GLN A 77 -0.96 -10.65 -6.33
CA GLN A 77 -2.10 -10.45 -5.40
C GLN A 77 -1.80 -9.73 -4.05
N ILE A 78 -2.33 -8.51 -3.93
CA ILE A 78 -2.71 -7.85 -2.65
C ILE A 78 -4.20 -8.07 -2.46
#